data_AF-A0A9X3B1K3-F1
#
_entry.id   AF-A0A9X3B1K3-F1
#
_cell.length_a   1.000
_cell.length_b   1.000
_cell.length_c   1.000
_cell.angle_alpha   90.00
_cell.angle_beta   90.00
_cell.angle_gamma   90.00
#
_symmetry.space_group_name_H-M   'P 1'
#
loop_
_entity.id
_entity.type
_entity.pdbx_description
1 polymer ?
#
loop_
_entity_poly.entity_id
_entity_poly.type
_entity_poly.pdbx_seq_one_letter_code
_entity_poly.pdbx_strand_id
1 'polypeptide(L)'
;MSGRLTIRNVKIEIIDALKERATLNERSTEAEARYALAMWTGISAYPDSTTRHNINPRLTLLKKMNPILAEEIMSSQGAEALGCPKGSTVANWFAGKEEPTFKQLDQLAAYFSVDPNWLKHGDESHISNTSNTLNTSNN
;
A
#
# COMPACT_ATOMS: atom_id res chain seq x y z
N MET A 1 15.54 12.99 -11.62
CA MET A 1 15.35 13.99 -12.69
C MET A 1 13.88 14.02 -13.04
N SER A 2 13.26 15.20 -13.18
CA SER A 2 11.82 15.33 -13.50
C SER A 2 11.64 15.85 -14.92
N GLY A 3 10.85 15.14 -15.74
CA GLY A 3 10.49 15.55 -17.11
C GLY A 3 9.12 16.22 -17.19
N ARG A 4 8.86 16.99 -18.26
CA ARG A 4 7.56 17.63 -18.52
C ARG A 4 6.91 17.03 -19.77
N LEU A 5 5.70 16.50 -19.63
CA LEU A 5 4.88 15.97 -20.72
C LEU A 5 3.70 16.92 -21.00
N THR A 6 3.44 17.24 -22.27
CA THR A 6 2.24 18.00 -22.69
C THR A 6 1.45 17.15 -23.66
N ILE A 7 0.20 16.83 -23.31
CA ILE A 7 -0.70 16.03 -24.16
C ILE A 7 -1.71 16.98 -24.80
N ARG A 8 -1.84 16.92 -26.13
CA ARG A 8 -2.76 17.75 -26.91
C ARG A 8 -3.79 16.88 -27.62
N ASN A 9 -4.91 17.49 -28.01
CA ASN A 9 -5.96 16.84 -28.80
C ASN A 9 -6.60 15.60 -28.13
N VAL A 10 -6.67 15.62 -26.79
CA VAL A 10 -7.34 14.57 -26.01
C VAL A 10 -8.85 14.75 -26.12
N LYS A 11 -9.57 13.66 -26.41
CA LYS A 11 -11.03 13.68 -26.44
C LYS A 11 -11.59 14.09 -25.08
N ILE A 12 -12.64 14.92 -25.09
CA ILE A 12 -13.24 15.44 -23.85
C ILE A 12 -13.76 14.33 -22.95
N GLU A 13 -14.26 13.23 -23.52
CA GLU A 13 -14.75 12.07 -22.77
C GLU A 13 -13.65 11.44 -21.89
N ILE A 14 -12.40 11.46 -22.36
CA ILE A 14 -11.24 10.94 -21.61
C ILE A 14 -10.93 11.88 -20.44
N ILE A 15 -11.02 13.19 -20.67
CA ILE A 15 -10.79 14.19 -19.62
C ILE A 15 -11.86 14.08 -18.53
N ASP A 16 -13.12 13.88 -18.90
CA ASP A 16 -14.22 13.76 -17.95
C ASP A 16 -14.12 12.47 -17.13
N ALA A 17 -13.78 11.35 -17.77
CA ALA A 17 -13.49 10.10 -17.05
C ALA A 17 -12.30 10.24 -16.07
N LEU A 18 -11.25 11.00 -16.44
CA LEU A 18 -10.13 11.30 -15.55
C LEU A 18 -10.55 12.19 -14.38
N LYS A 19 -11.42 13.18 -14.60
CA LYS A 19 -11.94 14.03 -13.51
C LYS A 19 -12.78 13.23 -12.53
N GLU A 20 -13.68 12.39 -13.02
CA GLU A 20 -14.52 11.54 -12.17
C GLU A 20 -13.65 10.64 -11.27
N ARG A 21 -12.65 9.97 -11.86
CA ARG A 21 -11.68 9.17 -11.10
C ARG A 21 -10.87 10.00 -10.11
N ALA A 22 -10.44 11.19 -10.51
CA ALA A 22 -9.70 12.09 -9.64
C ALA A 22 -10.53 12.51 -8.42
N THR A 23 -11.82 12.81 -8.61
CA THR A 23 -12.76 13.10 -7.51
C THR A 23 -12.94 11.89 -6.58
N LEU A 24 -13.18 10.70 -7.13
CA LEU A 24 -13.32 9.46 -6.35
C LEU A 24 -12.07 9.16 -5.52
N ASN A 25 -10.88 9.51 -6.04
CA ASN A 25 -9.60 9.27 -5.40
C ASN A 25 -9.08 10.49 -4.62
N GLU A 26 -9.92 11.52 -4.40
CA GLU A 26 -9.60 12.75 -3.67
C GLU A 26 -8.30 13.43 -4.12
N ARG A 27 -8.06 13.47 -5.44
CA ARG A 27 -6.84 14.03 -6.03
C ARG A 27 -7.13 14.95 -7.21
N SER A 28 -6.10 15.67 -7.66
CA SER A 28 -6.20 16.48 -8.88
C SER A 28 -6.26 15.59 -10.12
N THR A 29 -6.90 16.07 -11.19
CA THR A 29 -6.94 15.37 -12.48
C THR A 29 -5.54 15.12 -13.04
N GLU A 30 -4.60 16.03 -12.79
CA GLU A 30 -3.20 15.85 -13.16
C GLU A 30 -2.53 14.74 -12.34
N ALA A 31 -2.80 14.66 -11.04
CA ALA A 31 -2.28 13.58 -10.19
C ALA A 31 -2.86 12.21 -10.59
N GLU A 32 -4.15 12.13 -10.94
CA GLU A 32 -4.76 10.93 -11.51
C GLU A 32 -4.10 10.52 -12.84
N ALA A 33 -3.85 11.48 -13.73
CA ALA A 33 -3.21 11.21 -15.02
C ALA A 33 -1.77 10.70 -14.84
N ARG A 34 -0.99 11.32 -13.95
CA ARG A 34 0.36 10.85 -13.59
C ARG A 34 0.31 9.44 -13.00
N TYR A 35 -0.66 9.18 -12.13
CA TYR A 35 -0.85 7.87 -11.53
C TYR A 35 -1.16 6.79 -12.57
N ALA A 36 -2.11 7.04 -13.48
CA ALA A 36 -2.46 6.10 -14.54
C ALA A 36 -1.27 5.79 -15.45
N LEU A 37 -0.51 6.81 -15.86
CA LEU A 37 0.68 6.65 -16.71
C LEU A 37 1.75 5.79 -16.02
N ALA A 38 1.98 6.03 -14.73
CA ALA A 38 2.96 5.29 -13.96
C ALA A 38 2.53 3.82 -13.72
N MET A 39 1.25 3.58 -13.46
CA MET A 39 0.70 2.21 -13.40
C MET A 39 0.93 1.46 -14.72
N TRP A 40 0.85 2.13 -15.87
CA TRP A 40 1.11 1.52 -17.17
C TRP A 40 2.59 1.27 -17.46
N THR A 41 3.49 2.07 -16.92
CA THR A 41 4.94 1.88 -17.12
C THR A 41 5.56 0.94 -16.09
N GLY A 42 4.81 0.55 -15.05
CA GLY A 42 5.34 -0.21 -13.92
C GLY A 42 6.33 0.59 -13.05
N ILE A 43 6.44 1.91 -13.29
CA ILE A 43 7.27 2.81 -12.50
C ILE A 43 6.40 3.31 -11.34
N SER A 44 6.91 3.29 -10.11
CA SER A 44 6.16 3.80 -8.95
C SER A 44 5.67 5.23 -9.21
N ALA A 45 4.35 5.41 -9.19
CA ALA A 45 3.63 6.63 -9.59
C ALA A 45 3.87 7.87 -8.75
N TYR A 46 4.68 7.75 -7.70
CA TYR A 46 4.77 8.74 -6.65
C TYR A 46 6.22 9.07 -6.31
N PRO A 47 6.70 10.24 -6.76
CA PRO A 47 7.71 10.99 -6.05
C PRO A 47 7.00 12.18 -5.36
N ASP A 48 6.17 11.90 -4.35
CA ASP A 48 5.69 12.96 -3.45
C ASP A 48 5.68 12.43 -2.02
N SER A 49 6.27 13.20 -1.11
CA SER A 49 6.51 12.80 0.27
C SER A 49 5.21 12.40 0.97
N THR A 50 4.07 13.00 0.62
CA THR A 50 2.74 12.70 1.16
C THR A 50 2.27 11.27 0.89
N THR A 51 2.69 10.65 -0.21
CA THR A 51 2.23 9.29 -0.58
C THR A 51 3.06 8.18 0.05
N ARG A 52 4.34 8.43 0.34
CA ARG A 52 5.19 7.51 1.14
C ARG A 52 4.62 7.26 2.54
N HIS A 53 3.91 8.24 3.08
CA HIS A 53 3.25 8.13 4.39
C HIS A 53 1.86 7.48 4.33
N ASN A 54 1.23 7.37 3.15
CA ASN A 54 -0.11 6.79 3.06
C ASN A 54 -0.04 5.26 3.10
N ILE A 55 -0.45 4.68 4.24
CA ILE A 55 -0.44 3.24 4.50
C ILE A 55 -1.60 2.50 3.83
N ASN A 56 -2.72 3.18 3.58
CA ASN A 56 -3.99 2.57 3.18
C ASN A 56 -3.91 1.78 1.86
N PRO A 57 -3.21 2.25 0.79
CA PRO A 57 -3.03 1.47 -0.42
C PRO A 57 -2.30 0.15 -0.19
N ARG A 58 -1.34 0.12 0.74
CA ARG A 58 -0.55 -1.07 1.06
C ARG A 58 -1.34 -2.06 1.92
N LEU A 59 -2.11 -1.57 2.89
CA LEU A 59 -3.07 -2.41 3.63
C LEU A 59 -4.11 -3.03 2.70
N THR A 60 -4.59 -2.27 1.72
CA THR A 60 -5.51 -2.78 0.70
C THR A 60 -4.86 -3.85 -0.16
N LEU A 61 -3.59 -3.67 -0.55
CA LEU A 61 -2.84 -4.67 -1.32
C LEU A 61 -2.62 -5.94 -0.50
N LEU A 62 -2.22 -5.81 0.76
CA LEU A 62 -2.06 -6.90 1.72
C LEU A 62 -3.33 -7.77 1.80
N LYS A 63 -4.48 -7.10 1.95
CA LYS A 63 -5.79 -7.78 1.97
C LYS A 63 -6.08 -8.53 0.68
N LYS A 64 -5.74 -7.96 -0.48
CA LYS A 64 -5.93 -8.61 -1.79
C LYS A 64 -4.99 -9.80 -1.99
N MET A 65 -3.75 -9.70 -1.52
CA MET A 65 -2.75 -10.75 -1.65
C MET A 65 -3.08 -11.96 -0.77
N ASN A 66 -3.56 -11.71 0.46
CA ASN A 66 -3.82 -12.75 1.44
C ASN A 66 -5.21 -12.56 2.08
N PRO A 67 -6.30 -12.83 1.34
CA PRO A 67 -7.66 -12.57 1.83
C PRO A 67 -8.02 -13.38 3.08
N ILE A 68 -7.56 -14.63 3.17
CA ILE A 68 -7.82 -15.52 4.31
C ILE A 68 -7.15 -14.97 5.58
N LEU A 69 -5.85 -14.66 5.50
CA LEU A 69 -5.10 -14.08 6.61
C LEU A 69 -5.65 -12.70 7.00
N ALA A 70 -6.12 -11.92 6.04
CA ALA A 70 -6.74 -10.62 6.30
C ALA A 70 -8.07 -10.75 7.05
N GLU A 71 -8.91 -11.73 6.70
CA GLU A 71 -10.14 -12.01 7.46
C GLU A 71 -9.83 -12.52 8.87
N GLU A 72 -8.83 -13.37 9.02
CA GLU A 72 -8.42 -13.92 10.31
C GLU A 72 -7.89 -12.84 11.25
N ILE A 73 -6.98 -11.98 10.78
CA ILE A 73 -6.40 -10.92 11.63
C ILE A 73 -7.39 -9.79 11.95
N MET A 74 -8.38 -9.56 11.08
CA MET A 74 -9.45 -8.60 11.32
C MET A 74 -10.49 -9.09 12.35
N SER A 75 -10.46 -10.37 12.72
CA SER A 75 -11.32 -10.90 13.78
C SER A 75 -10.93 -10.34 15.15
N SER A 76 -11.83 -10.47 16.13
CA SER A 76 -11.53 -10.09 17.51
C SER A 76 -10.34 -10.85 18.09
N GLN A 77 -10.16 -12.11 17.69
CA GLN A 77 -9.04 -12.97 18.10
C GLN A 77 -7.72 -12.50 17.47
N GLY A 78 -7.75 -12.11 16.20
CA GLY A 78 -6.59 -11.54 15.52
C GLY A 78 -6.15 -10.20 16.11
N ALA A 79 -7.11 -9.34 16.44
CA ALA A 79 -6.85 -8.09 17.14
C ALA A 79 -6.25 -8.31 18.54
N GLU A 80 -6.75 -9.30 19.29
CA GLU A 80 -6.18 -9.67 20.59
C GLU A 80 -4.75 -10.21 20.46
N ALA A 81 -4.48 -11.05 19.46
CA ALA A 81 -3.14 -11.58 19.18
C ALA A 81 -2.11 -10.48 18.84
N LEU A 82 -2.57 -9.38 18.24
CA LEU A 82 -1.75 -8.19 17.97
C LEU A 82 -1.57 -7.28 19.21
N GLY A 83 -2.27 -7.57 20.31
CA GLY A 83 -2.26 -6.73 21.51
C GLY A 83 -3.10 -5.46 21.36
N CYS A 84 -4.09 -5.46 20.45
CA CYS A 84 -5.00 -4.33 20.30
C CYS A 84 -5.99 -4.28 21.47
N PRO A 85 -6.32 -3.08 21.97
CA PRO A 85 -7.26 -2.92 23.08
C PRO A 85 -8.73 -3.20 22.68
N LYS A 86 -9.03 -3.23 21.38
CA LYS A 86 -10.39 -3.46 20.86
C LYS A 86 -10.33 -4.41 19.66
N GLY A 87 -11.31 -5.32 19.59
CA GLY A 87 -11.45 -6.26 18.47
C GLY A 87 -11.67 -5.61 17.10
N SER A 88 -12.24 -4.39 17.08
CA SER A 88 -12.50 -3.65 15.83
C SER A 88 -11.32 -2.84 15.31
N THR A 89 -10.25 -2.69 16.10
CA THR A 89 -9.12 -1.82 15.76
C THR A 89 -8.44 -2.24 14.45
N VAL A 90 -8.19 -3.53 14.26
CA VAL A 90 -7.56 -4.04 13.03
C VAL A 90 -8.45 -3.80 11.82
N ALA A 91 -9.76 -4.09 11.94
CA ALA A 91 -10.72 -3.83 10.87
C ALA A 91 -10.81 -2.34 10.49
N ASN A 92 -10.68 -1.43 11.48
CA ASN A 92 -10.63 0.01 11.23
C ASN A 92 -9.39 0.45 10.45
N TRP A 93 -8.24 -0.20 10.65
CA TRP A 93 -7.03 0.05 9.85
C TRP A 93 -7.24 -0.31 8.39
N PHE A 94 -7.78 -1.50 8.12
CA PHE A 94 -8.08 -1.93 6.75
C PHE A 94 -9.20 -1.11 6.08
N ALA A 95 -10.06 -0.47 6.87
CA ALA A 95 -11.06 0.47 6.39
C ALA A 95 -10.56 1.92 6.24
N GLY A 96 -9.31 2.21 6.61
CA GLY A 96 -8.73 3.55 6.58
C GLY A 96 -9.34 4.53 7.60
N LYS A 97 -10.04 4.01 8.61
CA LYS A 97 -10.71 4.81 9.66
C LYS A 97 -9.76 5.19 10.80
N GLU A 98 -8.76 4.36 11.05
CA GLU A 98 -7.75 4.56 12.08
C GLU A 98 -6.37 4.25 11.49
N GLU A 99 -5.36 5.00 11.91
CA GLU A 99 -3.98 4.75 11.49
C GLU A 99 -3.27 3.83 12.50
N PRO A 100 -2.68 2.72 12.04
CA PRO A 100 -1.84 1.87 12.88
C PRO A 100 -0.51 2.56 13.24
N THR A 101 -0.03 2.32 14.46
CA THR A 101 1.30 2.77 14.89
C THR A 101 2.42 1.98 14.18
N PHE A 102 3.64 2.52 14.14
CA PHE A 102 4.79 1.82 13.54
C PHE A 102 5.04 0.42 14.14
N LYS A 103 4.81 0.25 15.45
CA LYS A 103 4.94 -1.05 16.12
C LYS A 103 3.88 -2.04 15.63
N GLN A 104 2.65 -1.59 15.43
CA GLN A 104 1.56 -2.42 14.91
C GLN A 104 1.79 -2.78 13.44
N LEU A 105 2.40 -1.88 12.67
CA LEU A 105 2.84 -2.16 11.30
C LEU A 105 3.92 -3.23 11.25
N ASP A 106 4.88 -3.24 12.18
CA ASP A 106 5.86 -4.33 12.27
C ASP A 106 5.19 -5.68 12.57
N GLN A 107 4.21 -5.70 13.47
CA GLN A 107 3.48 -6.92 13.81
C GLN A 107 2.64 -7.42 12.63
N LEU A 108 1.99 -6.52 11.89
CA LEU A 108 1.28 -6.85 10.65
C LEU A 108 2.27 -7.39 9.60
N ALA A 109 3.41 -6.73 9.41
CA ALA A 109 4.42 -7.18 8.47
C ALA A 109 4.91 -8.60 8.78
N ALA A 110 5.16 -8.90 10.06
CA ALA A 110 5.53 -10.24 10.52
C ALA A 110 4.40 -11.26 10.27
N TYR A 111 3.16 -10.92 10.59
CA TYR A 111 2.01 -11.82 10.38
C TYR A 111 1.80 -12.18 8.91
N PHE A 112 1.95 -11.20 8.02
CA PHE A 112 1.80 -11.40 6.57
C PHE A 112 3.10 -11.80 5.86
N SER A 113 4.21 -11.94 6.59
CA SER A 113 5.55 -12.24 6.06
C SER A 113 6.01 -11.25 4.95
N VAL A 114 5.64 -9.98 5.08
CA VAL A 114 6.05 -8.89 4.16
C VAL A 114 7.16 -8.04 4.78
N ASP A 115 7.88 -7.29 3.95
CA ASP A 115 8.90 -6.35 4.44
C ASP A 115 8.23 -5.20 5.26
N PRO A 116 8.61 -4.98 6.53
CA PRO A 116 8.09 -3.87 7.33
C PRO A 116 8.44 -2.49 6.75
N ASN A 117 9.58 -2.34 6.07
CA ASN A 117 9.96 -1.06 5.45
C ASN A 117 9.08 -0.77 4.25
N TRP A 118 8.75 -1.78 3.45
CA TRP A 118 7.75 -1.65 2.40
C TRP A 118 6.39 -1.26 2.99
N LEU A 119 5.97 -1.93 4.06
CA LEU A 119 4.67 -1.64 4.67
C LEU A 119 4.62 -0.24 5.28
N LYS A 120 5.70 0.28 5.87
CA LYS A 120 5.75 1.62 6.51
C LYS A 120 6.06 2.76 5.56
N HIS A 121 7.03 2.59 4.66
CA HIS A 121 7.56 3.68 3.81
C HIS A 121 7.31 3.50 2.31
N GLY A 122 6.99 2.27 1.88
CA GLY A 122 6.69 1.97 0.47
C GLY A 122 7.94 1.70 -0.33
N ASP A 123 9.04 1.34 0.35
CA ASP A 123 10.33 1.12 -0.27
C ASP A 123 10.40 -0.24 -1.00
N GLU A 124 10.97 -0.16 -2.20
CA GLU A 124 11.65 -1.14 -3.08
C GLU A 124 11.12 -2.59 -3.27
N SER A 125 10.43 -3.27 -2.33
CA SER A 125 9.78 -4.58 -2.59
C SER A 125 8.87 -5.05 -1.44
N HIS A 126 7.70 -5.64 -1.75
CA HIS A 126 6.79 -6.23 -0.75
C HIS A 126 7.21 -7.62 -0.27
N ILE A 127 8.19 -8.24 -0.94
CA ILE A 127 8.68 -9.58 -0.63
C ILE A 127 9.76 -9.44 0.43
N SER A 128 9.56 -10.03 1.60
CA SER A 128 10.67 -10.16 2.56
C SER A 128 11.70 -11.11 1.94
N ASN A 129 12.85 -10.57 1.53
CA ASN A 129 13.97 -11.39 1.07
C ASN A 129 14.57 -12.12 2.28
N THR A 130 13.87 -13.12 2.81
CA THR A 130 14.51 -14.16 3.62
C THR A 130 15.27 -15.09 2.68
N SER A 131 16.34 -14.56 2.09
CA SER A 131 17.41 -15.36 1.52
C SER A 131 18.03 -16.12 2.68
N ASN A 132 17.55 -17.35 2.84
CA ASN A 132 18.09 -18.41 3.66
C ASN A 132 19.62 -18.43 3.50
N THR A 133 20.36 -17.83 4.44
CA THR A 133 21.80 -18.09 4.58
C THR A 133 21.92 -19.50 5.14
N LEU A 134 21.80 -20.47 4.23
CA LEU A 134 22.25 -21.83 4.47
C LEU A 134 23.75 -21.74 4.78
N ASN A 135 24.04 -21.91 6.07
CA ASN A 135 25.32 -22.31 6.60
C ASN A 135 26.03 -23.24 5.62
N THR A 136 27.07 -22.73 4.97
CA THR A 136 28.15 -23.56 4.44
C THR A 136 29.20 -23.70 5.55
N SER A 137 28.80 -24.42 6.60
CA SER A 137 29.77 -25.17 7.42
C SER A 137 29.79 -26.57 6.84
N ASN A 138 30.80 -26.89 6.03
CA ASN A 138 31.22 -28.25 5.75
C ASN A 138 32.67 -28.23 5.26
N ASN A 139 33.55 -28.72 6.14
CA ASN A 139 34.87 -29.35 5.96
C ASN A 139 35.78 -28.88 4.82
#